data_AF-A0A2D7VXJ3-F1
#
_entry.id   AF-A0A2D7VXJ3-F1
#
_cell.length_a   1.000
_cell.length_b   1.000
_cell.length_c   1.000
_cell.angle_alpha   90.00
_cell.angle_beta   90.00
_cell.angle_gamma   90.00
#
_symmetry.space_group_name_H-M   'P 1'
#
loop_
_entity.id
_entity.type
_entity.pdbx_description
1 polymer ?
#
loop_
_entity_poly.entity_id
_entity_poly.type
_entity_poly.pdbx_seq_one_letter_code
_entity_poly.pdbx_strand_id
1 'polypeptide(L)'
;MTLKSIIDADSFEKLTEETKAFYVKKEDGYVLETDTTEKLNEFRDNNRALFRENEEFKKKTTELESKLEQLEKTVTEKNEKELLSEGKIDELLTQRTEAMRQSYEEKLENLSKNYETAEKTLDIHIVENQIREEAIKANAKNDRAVNHIIRAIRPNLKRDGTNAVRVDTDGNVVMSDDGSTPQGIAEIVEELKVSDGFLFAESTGSGATGGQDQAVSAKKKIRRSEIGKYISEVSKGEVDIIDG
;
A
#
# COMPACT_ATOMS: atom_id res chain seq x y z
N MET A 1 -23.80 -14.55 14.52
CA MET A 1 -23.76 -15.97 14.90
C MET A 1 -22.49 -16.58 14.34
N THR A 2 -21.66 -17.21 15.16
CA THR A 2 -20.43 -17.88 14.72
C THR A 2 -20.72 -19.33 14.41
N LEU A 3 -20.56 -19.75 13.15
CA LEU A 3 -20.70 -21.16 12.76
C LEU A 3 -19.57 -21.98 13.39
N LYS A 4 -19.94 -23.07 14.09
CA LYS A 4 -18.98 -24.01 14.68
C LYS A 4 -18.85 -25.22 13.78
N SER A 5 -17.64 -25.77 13.62
CA SER A 5 -17.37 -26.92 12.74
C SER A 5 -18.08 -28.20 13.19
N ILE A 6 -18.29 -28.36 14.49
CA ILE A 6 -19.02 -29.49 15.12
C ILE A 6 -19.95 -28.92 16.19
N ILE A 7 -21.19 -29.40 16.24
CA ILE A 7 -22.18 -29.02 17.25
C ILE A 7 -22.96 -30.25 17.77
N ASP A 8 -23.31 -30.21 19.05
CA ASP A 8 -24.14 -31.21 19.71
C ASP A 8 -25.62 -31.05 19.32
N ALA A 9 -26.44 -32.09 19.55
CA ALA A 9 -27.85 -32.10 19.20
C ALA A 9 -28.64 -30.91 19.79
N ASP A 10 -28.40 -30.58 21.06
CA ASP A 10 -29.04 -29.45 21.74
C ASP A 10 -28.67 -28.09 21.15
N SER A 11 -27.49 -28.00 20.53
CA SER A 11 -27.02 -26.78 19.87
C SER A 11 -27.54 -26.68 18.43
N PHE A 12 -27.76 -27.82 17.76
CA PHE A 12 -28.35 -27.89 16.42
C PHE A 12 -29.82 -27.48 16.40
N GLU A 13 -30.61 -27.86 17.42
CA GLU A 13 -32.02 -27.49 17.50
C GLU A 13 -32.25 -25.98 17.66
N LYS A 14 -31.29 -25.29 18.27
CA LYS A 14 -31.31 -23.83 18.50
C LYS A 14 -30.89 -23.03 17.27
N LEU A 15 -30.45 -23.68 16.20
CA LEU A 15 -30.11 -23.03 14.94
C LEU A 15 -31.37 -22.69 14.12
N THR A 16 -31.29 -21.64 13.33
CA THR A 16 -32.33 -21.32 12.33
C THR A 16 -32.41 -22.41 11.27
N GLU A 17 -33.60 -22.66 10.71
CA GLU A 17 -33.84 -23.68 9.68
C GLU A 17 -32.85 -23.54 8.49
N GLU A 18 -32.54 -22.31 8.09
CA GLU A 18 -31.56 -21.99 7.04
C GLU A 18 -30.14 -22.46 7.39
N THR A 19 -29.74 -22.34 8.66
CA THR A 19 -28.41 -22.78 9.12
C THR A 19 -28.35 -24.28 9.37
N LYS A 20 -29.47 -24.94 9.68
CA LYS A 20 -29.53 -26.40 9.86
C LYS A 20 -29.26 -27.15 8.56
N ALA A 21 -29.64 -26.57 7.42
CA ALA A 21 -29.44 -27.15 6.09
C ALA A 21 -27.96 -27.38 5.74
N PHE A 22 -27.03 -26.70 6.42
CA PHE A 22 -25.59 -26.85 6.19
C PHE A 22 -24.90 -27.85 7.14
N TYR A 23 -25.63 -28.61 7.95
CA TYR A 23 -25.02 -29.57 8.88
C TYR A 23 -25.51 -31.01 8.63
N VAL A 24 -24.57 -31.95 8.59
CA VAL A 24 -24.84 -33.39 8.40
C VAL A 24 -24.55 -34.15 9.70
N LYS A 25 -25.45 -35.06 10.08
CA LYS A 25 -25.32 -35.90 11.27
C LYS A 25 -24.25 -36.98 11.04
N LYS A 26 -23.24 -37.02 11.92
CA LYS A 26 -22.23 -38.09 12.04
C LYS A 26 -22.30 -38.71 13.44
N GLU A 27 -21.53 -39.78 13.67
CA GLU A 27 -21.62 -40.62 14.88
C GLU A 27 -21.49 -39.84 16.20
N ASP A 28 -20.75 -38.73 16.22
CA ASP A 28 -20.51 -37.88 17.41
C ASP A 28 -21.17 -36.49 17.37
N GLY A 29 -22.12 -36.21 16.45
CA GLY A 29 -22.84 -34.93 16.40
C GLY A 29 -23.17 -34.42 15.00
N TYR A 30 -23.45 -33.12 14.87
CA TYR A 30 -23.74 -32.46 13.59
C TYR A 30 -22.51 -31.69 13.10
N VAL A 31 -22.03 -31.98 11.89
CA VAL A 31 -20.82 -31.37 11.31
C VAL A 31 -21.22 -30.49 10.14
N LEU A 32 -20.65 -29.27 10.08
CA LEU A 32 -20.90 -28.33 8.98
C LEU A 32 -20.40 -28.92 7.66
N GLU A 33 -21.29 -29.09 6.69
CA GLU A 33 -21.00 -29.53 5.33
C GLU A 33 -20.20 -28.43 4.63
N THR A 34 -18.89 -28.65 4.56
CA THR A 34 -17.97 -27.82 3.78
C THR A 34 -17.66 -28.56 2.50
N ASP A 35 -17.73 -27.87 1.37
CA ASP A 35 -17.49 -28.43 0.04
C ASP A 35 -16.20 -29.28 0.02
N THR A 36 -16.38 -30.61 -0.08
CA THR A 36 -15.37 -31.65 -0.31
C THR A 36 -14.01 -31.41 0.35
N THR A 37 -13.92 -31.74 1.64
CA THR A 37 -12.67 -31.71 2.43
C THR A 37 -11.52 -32.47 1.77
N GLU A 38 -11.80 -33.49 0.95
CA GLU A 38 -10.80 -34.31 0.26
C GLU A 38 -10.00 -33.50 -0.77
N LYS A 39 -10.67 -32.88 -1.76
CA LYS A 39 -9.99 -32.08 -2.80
C LYS A 39 -9.23 -30.88 -2.23
N LEU A 40 -9.76 -30.27 -1.18
CA LEU A 40 -9.11 -29.14 -0.51
C LEU A 40 -7.87 -29.59 0.29
N ASN A 41 -7.92 -30.76 0.91
CA ASN A 41 -6.76 -31.34 1.58
C ASN A 41 -5.71 -31.79 0.56
N GLU A 42 -6.11 -32.43 -0.53
CA GLU A 42 -5.23 -32.77 -1.65
C GLU A 42 -4.56 -31.52 -2.24
N PHE A 43 -5.31 -30.42 -2.45
CA PHE A 43 -4.75 -29.16 -2.93
C PHE A 43 -3.74 -28.57 -1.94
N ARG A 44 -4.03 -28.62 -0.63
CA ARG A 44 -3.10 -28.14 0.42
C ARG A 44 -1.83 -28.98 0.47
N ASP A 45 -1.97 -30.29 0.38
CA ASP A 45 -0.83 -31.22 0.44
C ASP A 45 0.01 -31.13 -0.83
N ASN A 46 -0.60 -31.01 -2.01
CA ASN A 46 0.08 -30.74 -3.27
C ASN A 46 0.82 -29.40 -3.23
N ASN A 47 0.19 -28.32 -2.77
CA ASN A 47 0.87 -27.02 -2.67
C ASN A 47 2.04 -27.04 -1.68
N ARG A 48 1.92 -27.78 -0.57
CA ARG A 48 3.02 -27.96 0.39
C ARG A 48 4.15 -28.79 -0.20
N ALA A 49 3.83 -29.86 -0.93
CA ALA A 49 4.80 -30.69 -1.63
C ALA A 49 5.54 -29.86 -2.69
N LEU A 50 4.81 -29.16 -3.55
CA LEU A 50 5.36 -28.25 -4.57
C LEU A 50 6.22 -27.16 -3.95
N PHE A 51 5.84 -26.59 -2.81
CA PHE A 51 6.66 -25.60 -2.11
C PHE A 51 7.97 -26.21 -1.62
N ARG A 52 7.93 -27.41 -1.03
CA ARG A 52 9.14 -28.13 -0.58
C ARG A 52 10.06 -28.49 -1.74
N GLU A 53 9.49 -29.00 -2.83
CA GLU A 53 10.24 -29.33 -4.05
C GLU A 53 10.87 -28.07 -4.65
N ASN A 54 10.14 -26.96 -4.74
CA ASN A 54 10.70 -25.69 -5.21
C ASN A 54 11.85 -25.19 -4.31
N GLU A 55 11.72 -25.30 -2.99
CA GLU A 55 12.80 -24.94 -2.06
C GLU A 55 14.02 -25.87 -2.22
N GLU A 56 13.80 -27.16 -2.44
CA GLU A 56 14.88 -28.12 -2.70
C GLU A 56 15.56 -27.86 -4.05
N PHE A 57 14.79 -27.58 -5.10
CA PHE A 57 15.32 -27.22 -6.41
C PHE A 57 16.13 -25.93 -6.34
N LYS A 58 15.63 -24.88 -5.67
CA LYS A 58 16.40 -23.64 -5.47
C LYS A 58 17.74 -23.92 -4.78
N LYS A 59 17.74 -24.72 -3.71
CA LYS A 59 18.98 -25.09 -3.00
C LYS A 59 19.96 -25.81 -3.93
N LYS A 60 19.49 -26.82 -4.67
CA LYS A 60 20.33 -27.56 -5.64
C LYS A 60 20.86 -26.64 -6.73
N THR A 61 20.06 -25.73 -7.26
CA THR A 61 20.51 -24.75 -8.26
C THR A 61 21.60 -23.85 -7.70
N THR A 62 21.42 -23.27 -6.50
CA THR A 62 22.45 -22.44 -5.87
C THR A 62 23.74 -23.22 -5.57
N GLU A 63 23.64 -24.50 -5.19
CA GLU A 63 24.80 -25.35 -4.96
C GLU A 63 25.53 -25.70 -6.26
N LEU A 64 24.79 -25.97 -7.34
CA LEU A 64 25.34 -26.23 -8.66
C LEU A 64 26.02 -24.97 -9.24
N GLU A 65 25.41 -23.80 -9.10
CA GLU A 65 26.00 -22.52 -9.49
C GLU A 65 27.35 -22.30 -8.79
N SER A 66 27.40 -22.52 -7.46
CA SER A 66 28.65 -22.39 -6.71
C SER A 66 29.73 -23.38 -7.17
N LYS A 67 29.34 -24.63 -7.46
CA LYS A 67 30.25 -25.66 -7.98
C LYS A 67 30.75 -25.34 -9.38
N LEU A 68 29.90 -24.81 -10.25
CA LEU A 68 30.27 -24.37 -11.59
C LEU A 68 31.29 -23.23 -11.51
N GLU A 69 31.05 -22.22 -10.67
CA GLU A 69 31.98 -21.10 -10.47
C GLU A 69 33.36 -21.59 -9.98
N GLN A 70 33.38 -22.56 -9.05
CA GLN A 70 34.63 -23.17 -8.60
C GLN A 70 35.33 -23.95 -9.71
N LEU A 71 34.60 -24.73 -10.50
CA LEU A 71 35.16 -25.48 -11.62
C LEU A 71 35.75 -24.54 -12.68
N GLU A 72 35.05 -23.49 -13.06
CA GLU A 72 35.53 -22.47 -14.00
C GLU A 72 36.83 -21.83 -13.52
N LYS A 73 36.94 -21.49 -12.22
CA LYS A 73 38.20 -21.00 -11.62
C LYS A 73 39.31 -22.03 -11.72
N THR A 74 39.03 -23.30 -11.40
CA THR A 74 40.08 -24.34 -11.48
C THR A 74 40.53 -24.64 -12.92
N VAL A 75 39.62 -24.56 -13.89
CA VAL A 75 39.93 -24.78 -15.31
C VAL A 75 40.75 -23.61 -15.84
N THR A 76 40.35 -22.37 -15.54
CA THR A 76 41.12 -21.19 -15.92
C THR A 76 42.52 -21.22 -15.30
N GLU A 77 42.66 -21.48 -14.00
CA GLU A 77 43.97 -21.59 -13.34
C GLU A 77 44.86 -22.69 -13.93
N LYS A 78 44.30 -23.82 -14.36
CA LYS A 78 45.06 -24.89 -15.02
C LYS A 78 45.53 -24.47 -16.41
N ASN A 79 44.64 -23.89 -17.22
CA ASN A 79 44.98 -23.38 -18.55
C ASN A 79 46.05 -22.29 -18.47
N GLU A 80 45.96 -21.38 -17.48
CA GLU A 80 46.97 -20.36 -17.25
C GLU A 80 48.33 -20.97 -16.85
N LYS A 81 48.34 -22.01 -15.99
CA LYS A 81 49.57 -22.72 -15.61
C LYS A 81 50.21 -23.44 -16.80
N GLU A 82 49.41 -24.04 -17.67
CA GLU A 82 49.88 -24.68 -18.90
C GLU A 82 50.52 -23.64 -19.84
N LEU A 83 49.83 -22.54 -20.13
CA LEU A 83 50.35 -21.45 -20.97
C LEU A 83 51.62 -20.81 -20.41
N LEU A 84 51.71 -20.64 -19.08
CA LEU A 84 52.92 -20.17 -18.40
C LEU A 84 54.08 -21.17 -18.54
N SER A 85 53.80 -22.47 -18.41
CA SER A 85 54.81 -23.52 -18.56
C SER A 85 55.31 -23.65 -20.00
N GLU A 86 54.47 -23.35 -20.98
CA GLU A 86 54.81 -23.30 -22.40
C GLU A 86 55.51 -21.98 -22.80
N GLY A 87 55.63 -21.01 -21.90
CA GLY A 87 56.27 -19.71 -22.16
C GLY A 87 55.44 -18.75 -23.02
N LYS A 88 54.15 -19.04 -23.23
CA LYS A 88 53.22 -18.25 -24.08
C LYS A 88 52.58 -17.10 -23.30
N ILE A 89 53.41 -16.19 -22.80
CA ILE A 89 52.99 -15.09 -21.93
C ILE A 89 52.07 -14.10 -22.67
N ASP A 90 52.30 -13.86 -23.96
CA ASP A 90 51.50 -12.94 -24.77
C ASP A 90 50.06 -13.44 -24.99
N GLU A 91 49.87 -14.75 -25.17
CA GLU A 91 48.55 -15.37 -25.28
C GLU A 91 47.78 -15.29 -23.96
N LEU A 92 48.46 -15.54 -22.82
CA LEU A 92 47.87 -15.39 -21.49
C LEU A 92 47.44 -13.94 -21.20
N LEU A 93 48.29 -12.96 -21.55
CA LEU A 93 47.96 -11.54 -21.39
C LEU A 93 46.74 -11.16 -22.23
N THR A 94 46.66 -11.66 -23.47
CA THR A 94 45.52 -11.43 -24.35
C THR A 94 44.25 -12.04 -23.76
N GLN A 95 44.31 -13.29 -23.30
CA GLN A 95 43.17 -13.98 -22.68
C GLN A 95 42.68 -13.26 -21.41
N ARG A 96 43.59 -12.85 -20.53
CA ARG A 96 43.25 -12.09 -19.32
C ARG A 96 42.65 -10.73 -19.64
N THR A 97 43.18 -10.05 -20.65
CA THR A 97 42.68 -8.72 -21.05
C THR A 97 41.29 -8.83 -21.65
N GLU A 98 41.02 -9.86 -22.46
CA GLU A 98 39.71 -10.10 -23.06
C GLU A 98 38.66 -10.48 -21.99
N ALA A 99 39.01 -11.41 -21.09
CA ALA A 99 38.14 -11.79 -19.97
C ALA A 99 37.86 -10.59 -19.04
N MET A 100 38.88 -9.77 -18.78
CA MET A 100 38.74 -8.54 -18.00
C MET A 100 37.78 -7.57 -18.71
N ARG A 101 37.95 -7.35 -20.01
CA ARG A 101 37.08 -6.47 -20.82
C ARG A 101 35.64 -6.92 -20.77
N GLN A 102 35.37 -8.20 -21.03
CA GLN A 102 34.03 -8.78 -20.96
C GLN A 102 33.39 -8.61 -19.57
N SER A 103 34.15 -8.90 -18.50
CA SER A 103 33.64 -8.73 -17.13
C SER A 103 33.31 -7.27 -16.79
N TYR A 104 34.05 -6.30 -17.34
CA TYR A 104 33.77 -4.88 -17.14
C TYR A 104 32.57 -4.41 -17.97
N GLU A 105 32.43 -4.88 -19.21
CA GLU A 105 31.27 -4.62 -20.06
C GLU A 105 29.99 -5.14 -19.40
N GLU A 106 30.00 -6.38 -18.90
CA GLU A 106 28.88 -6.95 -18.14
C GLU A 106 28.55 -6.16 -16.87
N LYS A 107 29.57 -5.74 -16.11
CA LYS A 107 29.37 -4.90 -14.92
C LYS A 107 28.76 -3.54 -15.28
N LEU A 108 29.22 -2.93 -16.37
CA LEU A 108 28.67 -1.66 -16.84
C LEU A 108 27.22 -1.80 -17.31
N GLU A 109 26.91 -2.86 -18.05
CA GLU A 109 25.54 -3.14 -18.50
C GLU A 109 24.61 -3.39 -17.31
N ASN A 110 25.04 -4.22 -16.36
CA ASN A 110 24.28 -4.49 -15.14
C ASN A 110 24.09 -3.24 -14.29
N LEU A 111 25.13 -2.41 -14.16
CA LEU A 111 25.05 -1.15 -13.43
C LEU A 111 24.11 -0.15 -14.13
N SER A 112 24.15 -0.07 -15.46
CA SER A 112 23.23 0.76 -16.26
C SER A 112 21.78 0.32 -16.07
N LYS A 113 21.50 -0.99 -16.17
CA LYS A 113 20.15 -1.54 -15.95
C LYS A 113 19.65 -1.29 -14.53
N ASN A 114 20.51 -1.46 -13.53
CA ASN A 114 20.17 -1.19 -12.14
C ASN A 114 19.91 0.29 -11.90
N TYR A 115 20.71 1.17 -12.50
CA TYR A 115 20.51 2.61 -12.43
C TYR A 115 19.18 3.02 -13.07
N GLU A 116 18.88 2.58 -14.29
CA GLU A 116 17.61 2.87 -14.96
C GLU A 116 16.40 2.36 -14.17
N THR A 117 16.51 1.17 -13.57
CA THR A 117 15.43 0.59 -12.76
C THR A 117 15.24 1.36 -11.45
N ALA A 118 16.33 1.74 -10.80
CA ALA A 118 16.30 2.56 -9.59
C ALA A 118 15.75 3.97 -9.87
N GLU A 119 16.12 4.56 -11.00
CA GLU A 119 15.60 5.86 -11.44
C GLU A 119 14.09 5.80 -11.71
N LYS A 120 13.63 4.79 -12.47
CA LYS A 120 12.19 4.58 -12.74
C LYS A 120 11.38 4.36 -11.47
N THR A 121 11.88 3.55 -10.53
CA THR A 121 11.18 3.31 -9.26
C THR A 121 11.14 4.56 -8.39
N LEU A 122 12.24 5.32 -8.32
CA LEU A 122 12.29 6.61 -7.63
C LEU A 122 11.30 7.61 -8.25
N ASP A 123 11.23 7.70 -9.57
CA ASP A 123 10.30 8.56 -10.29
C ASP A 123 8.84 8.19 -10.02
N ILE A 124 8.53 6.89 -9.95
CA ILE A 124 7.19 6.43 -9.56
C ILE A 124 6.87 6.91 -8.15
N HIS A 125 7.75 6.64 -7.18
CA HIS A 125 7.50 6.96 -5.78
C HIS A 125 7.41 8.46 -5.49
N ILE A 126 8.29 9.29 -6.08
CA ILE A 126 8.24 10.74 -5.88
C ILE A 126 6.92 11.30 -6.38
N VAL A 127 6.54 10.96 -7.61
CA VAL A 127 5.30 11.48 -8.21
C VAL A 127 4.07 10.97 -7.45
N GLU A 128 4.02 9.69 -7.07
CA GLU A 128 2.92 9.15 -6.27
C GLU A 128 2.79 9.81 -4.90
N ASN A 129 3.91 10.12 -4.24
CA ASN A 129 3.90 10.83 -2.96
C ASN A 129 3.38 12.26 -3.11
N GLN A 130 3.79 12.97 -4.16
CA GLN A 130 3.27 14.30 -4.46
C GLN A 130 1.76 14.28 -4.74
N ILE A 131 1.28 13.31 -5.53
CA ILE A 131 -0.17 13.14 -5.75
C ILE A 131 -0.89 12.86 -4.43
N ARG A 132 -0.33 12.00 -3.57
CA ARG A 132 -0.91 11.69 -2.25
C ARG A 132 -1.02 12.94 -1.38
N GLU A 133 0.03 13.76 -1.32
CA GLU A 133 0.03 15.01 -0.56
C GLU A 133 -1.04 15.98 -1.05
N GLU A 134 -1.14 16.18 -2.36
CA GLU A 134 -2.16 17.06 -2.95
C GLU A 134 -3.58 16.50 -2.82
N ALA A 135 -3.77 15.18 -2.94
CA ALA A 135 -5.07 14.54 -2.70
C ALA A 135 -5.54 14.70 -1.25
N ILE A 136 -4.63 14.64 -0.28
CA ILE A 136 -4.93 14.90 1.13
C ILE A 136 -5.29 16.38 1.33
N LYS A 137 -4.54 17.31 0.73
CA LYS A 137 -4.86 18.75 0.78
C LYS A 137 -6.23 19.05 0.15
N ALA A 138 -6.58 18.36 -0.92
CA ALA A 138 -7.89 18.44 -1.58
C ALA A 138 -9.02 17.69 -0.83
N ASN A 139 -8.73 17.13 0.35
CA ASN A 139 -9.69 16.48 1.23
C ASN A 139 -10.29 15.18 0.65
N ALA A 140 -9.45 14.31 0.10
CA ALA A 140 -9.85 12.97 -0.34
C ALA A 140 -10.53 12.17 0.78
N LYS A 141 -11.65 11.48 0.48
CA LYS A 141 -12.53 10.86 1.49
C LYS A 141 -11.84 9.81 2.37
N ASN A 142 -10.95 9.01 1.78
CA ASN A 142 -10.26 7.91 2.44
C ASN A 142 -9.03 7.47 1.62
N ASP A 143 -8.23 6.57 2.17
CA ASP A 143 -7.04 6.02 1.50
C ASP A 143 -7.38 5.33 0.16
N ARG A 144 -8.56 4.71 0.05
CA ARG A 144 -9.02 4.12 -1.21
C ARG A 144 -9.25 5.18 -2.29
N ALA A 145 -9.80 6.35 -1.94
CA ALA A 145 -9.98 7.47 -2.84
C ALA A 145 -8.62 8.04 -3.27
N VAL A 146 -7.67 8.18 -2.35
CA VAL A 146 -6.28 8.57 -2.66
C VAL A 146 -5.66 7.63 -3.70
N ASN A 147 -5.76 6.31 -3.49
CA ASN A 147 -5.23 5.34 -4.45
C ASN A 147 -5.93 5.41 -5.82
N HIS A 148 -7.22 5.74 -5.85
CA HIS A 148 -7.95 5.96 -7.11
C HIS A 148 -7.46 7.22 -7.83
N ILE A 149 -7.25 8.32 -7.09
CA ILE A 149 -6.71 9.58 -7.62
C ILE A 149 -5.30 9.36 -8.20
N ILE A 150 -4.42 8.66 -7.47
CA ILE A 150 -3.08 8.30 -7.95
C ILE A 150 -3.18 7.55 -9.28
N ARG A 151 -4.03 6.52 -9.36
CA ARG A 151 -4.20 5.72 -10.58
C ARG A 151 -4.76 6.54 -11.75
N ALA A 152 -5.64 7.49 -11.50
CA ALA A 152 -6.24 8.33 -12.52
C ALA A 152 -5.25 9.35 -13.09
N ILE A 153 -4.43 9.96 -12.23
CA ILE A 153 -3.57 11.09 -12.60
C ILE A 153 -2.18 10.63 -13.08
N ARG A 154 -1.59 9.59 -12.46
CA ARG A 154 -0.19 9.18 -12.70
C ARG A 154 0.21 8.98 -14.17
N PRO A 155 -0.62 8.37 -15.05
CA PRO A 155 -0.26 8.14 -16.44
C PRO A 155 0.00 9.42 -17.24
N ASN A 156 -0.64 10.52 -16.84
CA ASN A 156 -0.54 11.82 -17.52
C ASN A 156 0.51 12.72 -16.87
N LEU A 157 1.37 12.18 -16.00
CA LEU A 157 2.38 12.95 -15.28
C LEU A 157 3.79 12.50 -15.64
N LYS A 158 4.65 13.47 -15.95
CA LYS A 158 6.08 13.29 -16.09
C LYS A 158 6.81 14.09 -15.03
N ARG A 159 7.88 13.51 -14.48
CA ARG A 159 8.76 14.23 -13.55
C ARG A 159 9.59 15.24 -14.32
N ASP A 160 9.60 16.48 -13.84
CA ASP A 160 10.49 17.55 -14.28
C ASP A 160 11.27 18.07 -13.06
N GLY A 161 12.48 17.55 -12.88
CA GLY A 161 13.34 17.86 -11.73
C GLY A 161 12.74 17.39 -10.40
N THR A 162 12.21 18.33 -9.61
CA THR A 162 11.64 18.07 -8.28
C THR A 162 10.12 17.95 -8.28
N ASN A 163 9.42 18.38 -9.34
CA ASN A 163 7.97 18.39 -9.41
C ASN A 163 7.48 17.52 -10.58
N ALA A 164 6.23 17.04 -10.52
CA ALA A 164 5.59 16.41 -11.67
C ALA A 164 4.72 17.42 -12.43
N VAL A 165 4.81 17.37 -13.75
CA VAL A 165 4.03 18.18 -14.68
C VAL A 165 3.15 17.29 -15.54
N ARG A 166 1.99 17.81 -15.95
CA ARG A 166 1.08 17.09 -16.84
C ARG A 166 1.66 16.99 -18.24
N VAL A 167 1.49 15.82 -18.86
CA VAL A 167 1.79 15.58 -20.26
C VAL A 167 0.53 15.14 -21.01
N ASP A 168 0.45 15.50 -22.29
CA ASP A 168 -0.59 15.04 -23.22
C ASP A 168 -0.32 13.61 -23.72
N THR A 169 -1.19 13.11 -24.60
CA THR A 169 -1.05 11.78 -25.23
C THR A 169 0.20 11.65 -26.10
N ASP A 170 0.74 12.77 -26.58
CA ASP A 170 1.93 12.84 -27.42
C ASP A 170 3.22 13.07 -26.59
N GLY A 171 3.09 13.24 -25.27
CA GLY A 171 4.18 13.46 -24.33
C GLY A 171 4.63 14.92 -24.17
N ASN A 172 3.89 15.89 -24.71
CA ASN A 172 4.17 17.31 -24.56
C ASN A 172 3.62 17.83 -23.22
N VAL A 173 4.34 18.78 -22.61
CA VAL A 173 3.92 19.40 -21.36
C VAL A 173 2.67 20.24 -21.58
N VAL A 174 1.62 19.96 -20.81
CA VAL A 174 0.39 20.75 -20.80
C VAL A 174 0.62 21.99 -19.95
N MET A 175 0.30 23.17 -20.48
CA MET A 175 0.39 24.43 -19.75
C MET A 175 -0.87 24.67 -18.93
N SER A 176 -0.72 25.34 -17.80
CA SER A 176 -1.81 25.85 -16.97
C SER A 176 -2.63 26.93 -17.69
N ASP A 177 -3.75 27.30 -17.09
CA ASP A 177 -4.65 28.36 -17.59
C ASP A 177 -3.96 29.73 -17.73
N ASP A 178 -2.80 29.92 -17.09
CA ASP A 178 -1.94 31.11 -17.21
C ASP A 178 -1.12 31.15 -18.52
N GLY A 179 -1.12 30.07 -19.30
CA GLY A 179 -0.40 29.92 -20.56
C GLY A 179 1.13 30.01 -20.46
N SER A 180 1.68 30.03 -19.25
CA SER A 180 3.10 30.33 -19.01
C SER A 180 3.78 29.30 -18.11
N THR A 181 3.03 28.65 -17.20
CA THR A 181 3.57 27.62 -16.32
C THR A 181 3.05 26.23 -16.70
N PRO A 182 3.87 25.17 -16.55
CA PRO A 182 3.40 23.79 -16.69
C PRO A 182 2.30 23.47 -15.68
N GLN A 183 1.28 22.75 -16.13
CA GLN A 183 0.20 22.28 -15.26
C GLN A 183 0.73 21.29 -14.23
N GLY A 184 0.65 21.69 -12.96
CA GLY A 184 1.09 20.91 -11.81
C GLY A 184 0.01 19.97 -11.26
N ILE A 185 0.40 19.10 -10.33
CA ILE A 185 -0.49 18.09 -9.71
C ILE A 185 -1.72 18.73 -9.05
N ALA A 186 -1.56 19.85 -8.34
CA ALA A 186 -2.65 20.49 -7.60
C ALA A 186 -3.82 20.89 -8.51
N GLU A 187 -3.53 21.41 -9.70
CA GLU A 187 -4.55 21.81 -10.68
C GLU A 187 -5.28 20.59 -11.26
N ILE A 188 -4.56 19.51 -11.52
CA ILE A 188 -5.16 18.26 -12.02
C ILE A 188 -6.06 17.64 -10.95
N VAL A 189 -5.68 17.71 -9.67
CA VAL A 189 -6.52 17.24 -8.56
C VAL A 189 -7.81 18.07 -8.46
N GLU A 190 -7.76 19.38 -8.70
CA GLU A 190 -8.96 20.22 -8.73
C GLU A 190 -9.83 19.95 -9.97
N GLU A 191 -9.24 19.72 -11.15
CA GLU A 191 -9.95 19.24 -12.35
C GLU A 191 -10.67 17.92 -12.07
N LEU A 192 -9.97 16.98 -11.40
CA LEU A 192 -10.53 15.69 -11.01
C LEU A 192 -11.65 15.81 -9.98
N LYS A 193 -11.63 16.84 -9.14
CA LYS A 193 -12.71 17.12 -8.19
C LYS A 193 -13.98 17.62 -8.88
N VAL A 194 -13.85 18.28 -10.03
CA VAL A 194 -14.98 18.66 -10.88
C VAL A 194 -15.55 17.43 -11.61
N SER A 195 -14.70 16.57 -12.16
CA SER A 195 -15.16 15.37 -12.90
C SER A 195 -15.63 14.23 -12.00
N ASP A 196 -14.88 13.94 -10.93
CA ASP A 196 -15.03 12.79 -10.03
C ASP A 196 -15.18 13.24 -8.56
N GLY A 197 -16.08 14.19 -8.31
CA GLY A 197 -16.31 14.76 -6.96
C GLY A 197 -16.65 13.72 -5.88
N PHE A 198 -17.10 12.51 -6.25
CA PHE A 198 -17.36 11.44 -5.29
C PHE A 198 -16.10 10.92 -4.57
N LEU A 199 -14.89 11.19 -5.09
CA LEU A 199 -13.61 10.83 -4.46
C LEU A 199 -13.23 11.78 -3.31
N PHE A 200 -13.81 12.98 -3.29
CA PHE A 200 -13.46 14.04 -2.36
C PHE A 200 -14.57 14.25 -1.33
N ALA A 201 -14.19 14.45 -0.06
CA ALA A 201 -15.18 14.78 0.95
C ALA A 201 -15.84 16.12 0.60
N GLU A 202 -17.12 16.26 0.91
CA GLU A 202 -17.75 17.58 0.84
C GLU A 202 -16.93 18.53 1.70
N SER A 203 -16.68 19.73 1.17
CA SER A 203 -15.97 20.76 1.92
C SER A 203 -16.78 21.01 3.20
N THR A 204 -16.32 20.47 4.33
CA THR A 204 -16.73 20.96 5.64
C THR A 204 -16.09 22.33 5.74
N GLY A 205 -16.77 23.33 5.16
CA GLY A 205 -16.28 24.70 5.10
C GLY A 205 -15.63 25.03 6.43
N SER A 206 -14.38 25.49 6.36
CA SER A 206 -13.60 25.94 7.51
C SER A 206 -14.55 26.71 8.41
N GLY A 207 -14.75 26.21 9.64
CA GLY A 207 -15.82 26.62 10.53
C GLY A 207 -15.74 28.12 10.84
N ALA A 208 -16.29 28.93 9.95
CA ALA A 208 -16.89 30.20 10.29
C ALA A 208 -18.20 29.87 10.99
N THR A 209 -18.07 29.33 12.19
CA THR A 209 -19.08 29.49 13.23
C THR A 209 -19.18 31.00 13.39
N GLY A 210 -20.15 31.61 12.70
CA GLY A 210 -20.50 33.00 12.93
C GLY A 210 -20.62 33.20 14.43
N GLY A 211 -19.95 34.24 14.94
CA GLY A 211 -19.87 34.53 16.36
C GLY A 211 -21.26 34.47 16.99
N GLN A 212 -21.54 33.37 17.65
CA GLN A 212 -22.65 33.25 18.58
C GLN A 212 -21.99 33.05 19.93
N ASP A 213 -21.93 34.15 20.65
CA ASP A 213 -21.41 34.33 21.99
C ASP A 213 -21.64 33.09 22.87
N GLN A 214 -20.57 32.31 23.06
CA GLN A 214 -20.46 31.50 24.27
C GLN A 214 -19.97 32.40 25.41
N ALA A 215 -20.92 33.07 26.03
CA ALA A 215 -20.83 33.49 27.43
C ALA A 215 -22.21 33.57 28.06
N VAL A 216 -23.06 32.55 27.88
CA VAL A 216 -24.22 32.38 28.77
C VAL A 216 -23.80 31.41 29.87
N SER A 217 -23.16 31.99 30.89
CA SER A 217 -23.00 31.39 32.20
C SER A 217 -24.35 30.81 32.62
N ALA A 218 -24.44 29.48 32.75
CA ALA A 218 -25.67 28.81 33.16
C ALA A 218 -26.04 29.30 34.56
N LYS A 219 -27.04 30.19 34.64
CA LYS A 219 -27.52 30.74 35.91
C LYS A 219 -27.99 29.59 36.80
N LYS A 220 -27.51 29.59 38.04
CA LYS A 220 -27.84 28.56 39.03
C LYS A 220 -29.33 28.61 39.32
N LYS A 221 -30.03 27.48 39.20
CA LYS A 221 -31.48 27.38 39.41
C LYS A 221 -31.79 27.17 40.89
N ILE A 222 -32.68 27.97 41.46
CA ILE A 222 -33.10 27.88 42.87
C ILE A 222 -34.62 27.75 43.00
N ARG A 223 -35.11 27.09 44.05
CA ARG A 223 -36.56 27.02 44.33
C ARG A 223 -37.06 28.27 45.04
N ARG A 224 -38.36 28.57 44.94
CA ARG A 224 -38.96 29.73 45.65
C ARG A 224 -38.72 29.71 47.17
N SER A 225 -38.67 28.54 47.79
CA SER A 225 -38.39 28.38 49.23
C SER A 225 -36.96 28.75 49.62
N GLU A 226 -36.05 28.87 48.66
CA GLU A 226 -34.61 29.11 48.88
C GLU A 226 -34.19 30.55 48.58
N ILE A 227 -35.12 31.41 48.12
CA ILE A 227 -34.86 32.82 47.80
C ILE A 227 -34.22 33.54 48.98
N GLY A 228 -34.67 33.26 50.21
CA GLY A 228 -34.14 33.88 51.42
C GLY A 228 -32.64 33.63 51.67
N LYS A 229 -32.11 32.51 51.15
CA LYS A 229 -30.68 32.16 51.27
C LYS A 229 -29.82 32.78 50.17
N TYR A 230 -30.43 33.15 49.04
CA TYR A 230 -29.74 33.64 47.84
C TYR A 230 -30.19 35.06 47.44
N ILE A 231 -30.68 35.87 48.40
CA ILE A 231 -31.21 37.22 48.15
C ILE A 231 -30.23 38.09 47.35
N SER A 232 -28.93 38.02 47.65
CA SER A 232 -27.89 38.80 46.96
C SER A 232 -27.63 38.35 45.52
N GLU A 233 -27.90 37.08 45.20
CA GLU A 233 -27.72 36.51 43.86
C GLU A 233 -29.00 36.72 43.02
N VAL A 234 -30.16 36.65 43.66
CA VAL A 234 -31.47 36.96 43.05
C VAL A 234 -31.56 38.44 42.68
N SER A 235 -31.11 39.35 43.55
CA SER A 235 -31.15 40.80 43.28
C SER A 235 -30.20 41.23 42.15
N LYS A 236 -29.15 40.45 41.90
CA LYS A 236 -28.22 40.63 40.77
C LYS A 236 -28.66 39.90 39.50
N GLY A 237 -29.74 39.12 39.56
CA GLY A 237 -30.28 38.37 38.42
C GLY A 237 -29.36 37.24 37.97
N GLU A 238 -28.52 36.69 38.84
CA GLU A 238 -27.53 35.64 38.54
C GLU A 238 -28.09 34.21 38.70
N VAL A 239 -29.35 34.09 39.16
CA VAL A 239 -30.03 32.82 39.43
C VAL A 239 -31.42 32.80 38.81
N ASP A 240 -31.85 31.63 38.33
CA ASP A 240 -33.19 31.42 37.77
C ASP A 240 -34.09 30.76 38.82
N ILE A 241 -35.23 31.38 39.12
CA ILE A 241 -36.21 30.84 40.07
C ILE A 241 -37.11 29.85 39.33
N ILE A 242 -37.08 28.59 39.76
CA ILE A 242 -37.96 27.54 39.24
C ILE A 242 -39.08 27.24 40.23
N ASP A 243 -40.29 27.04 39.71
CA ASP A 243 -41.45 26.62 40.50
C ASP A 243 -41.38 25.12 40.70
N GLY A 244 -41.27 24.71 41.97
CA GLY A 244 -41.26 23.31 42.39
C GLY A 244 -41.52 23.18 43.87
#